data_AF-A0A6C7NK33-F1
#
_entry.id   AF-A0A6C7NK33-F1
#
_cell.length_a   1.000
_cell.length_b   1.000
_cell.length_c   1.000
_cell.angle_alpha   90.00
_cell.angle_beta   90.00
_cell.angle_gamma   90.00
#
_symmetry.space_group_name_H-M   'P 1'
#
loop_
_entity.id
_entity.type
_entity.pdbx_description
1 polymer ?
#
loop_
_entity_poly.entity_id
_entity_poly.type
_entity_poly.pdbx_seq_one_letter_code
_entity_poly.pdbx_strand_id
1 'polypeptide(L)'
;MNNLLEKNINEINEMLIKSLDDLPPLPETIQKLQEYIATHGSNIVIDEVADIISTDPLITANLLHLTNSAYYGFSKEIKTVNQALVLLGVSNVKNMIIADYAKSSFVINLSPYGIETDRFLTLIHEQTNFISTWLIEEDRILCYNLIPCVMMLRLGIMVFSNFLIQNNIDKKFLLHL
;
A
#
# COMPACT_ATOMS: atom_id res chain seq x y z
N MET A 1 17.72 28.68 1.85
CA MET A 1 17.62 27.90 0.60
C MET A 1 18.37 26.60 0.84
N ASN A 2 17.69 25.58 1.38
CA ASN A 2 18.34 24.32 1.79
C ASN A 2 18.67 23.51 0.54
N ASN A 3 19.97 23.44 0.22
CA ASN A 3 20.45 22.77 -0.97
C ASN A 3 20.45 21.26 -0.69
N LEU A 4 19.34 20.58 -0.99
CA LEU A 4 19.26 19.11 -0.90
C LEU A 4 20.31 18.39 -1.75
N LEU A 5 20.91 19.09 -2.72
CA LEU A 5 22.01 18.61 -3.55
C LEU A 5 23.35 18.53 -2.81
N GLU A 6 23.49 19.17 -1.64
CA GLU A 6 24.69 19.11 -0.79
C GLU A 6 24.57 18.09 0.35
N LYS A 7 23.37 17.53 0.56
CA LYS A 7 23.11 16.57 1.63
C LYS A 7 23.50 15.15 1.21
N ASN A 8 24.05 14.39 2.15
CA ASN A 8 24.34 12.98 1.89
C ASN A 8 23.05 12.13 1.92
N ILE A 9 23.13 10.91 1.39
CA ILE A 9 21.99 9.98 1.28
C ILE A 9 21.32 9.68 2.64
N ASN A 10 22.07 9.62 3.74
CA ASN A 10 21.53 9.34 5.07
C ASN A 10 20.67 10.50 5.58
N GLU A 11 21.11 11.75 5.37
CA GLU A 11 20.31 12.93 5.74
C GLU A 11 19.03 13.05 4.92
N ILE A 12 19.07 12.66 3.64
CA ILE A 12 17.88 12.62 2.77
C ILE A 12 16.92 11.52 3.25
N ASN A 13 17.43 10.35 3.62
CA ASN A 13 16.62 9.26 4.16
C ASN A 13 15.92 9.65 5.47
N GLU A 14 16.63 10.32 6.39
CA GLU A 14 16.01 10.80 7.64
C GLU A 14 14.93 11.85 7.36
N MET A 15 15.15 12.76 6.41
CA MET A 15 14.12 13.73 6.02
C MET A 15 12.91 13.08 5.34
N LEU A 16 13.13 12.04 4.52
CA LEU A 16 12.05 11.24 3.92
C LEU A 16 11.25 10.51 4.99
N ILE A 17 11.91 9.88 5.96
CA ILE A 17 11.24 9.23 7.09
C ILE A 17 10.44 10.27 7.88
N LYS A 18 11.01 11.45 8.14
CA LYS A 18 10.31 12.52 8.86
C LYS A 18 9.12 13.10 8.09
N SER A 19 9.17 13.14 6.77
CA SER A 19 8.02 13.53 5.93
C SER A 19 6.87 12.52 5.96
N LEU A 20 7.15 11.29 6.38
CA LEU A 20 6.15 10.26 6.64
C LEU A 20 5.53 10.41 8.04
N ASP A 21 6.12 11.18 8.97
CA ASP A 21 5.55 11.39 10.31
C ASP A 21 4.26 12.23 10.31
N ASP A 22 3.97 12.94 9.21
CA ASP A 22 2.68 13.60 8.97
C ASP A 22 1.57 12.62 8.57
N LEU A 23 1.87 11.31 8.50
CA LEU A 23 0.86 10.28 8.42
C LEU A 23 0.00 10.33 9.71
N PRO A 24 -1.34 10.43 9.58
CA PRO A 24 -2.23 10.23 10.71
C PRO A 24 -1.88 8.88 11.35
N PRO A 25 -1.84 8.85 12.70
CA PRO A 25 -1.38 7.67 13.42
C PRO A 25 -2.13 6.44 12.92
N LEU A 26 -1.41 5.33 12.74
CA LEU A 26 -2.02 4.08 12.29
C LEU A 26 -3.25 3.77 13.16
N PRO A 27 -4.40 3.37 12.58
CA PRO A 27 -5.56 3.00 13.35
C PRO A 27 -5.18 1.92 14.34
N GLU A 28 -5.79 1.96 15.52
CA GLU A 28 -5.51 1.05 16.63
C GLU A 28 -5.56 -0.43 16.18
N THR A 29 -6.47 -0.76 15.26
CA THR A 29 -6.62 -2.08 14.64
C THR A 29 -5.36 -2.52 13.88
N ILE A 30 -4.73 -1.63 13.11
CA ILE A 30 -3.49 -1.94 12.37
C ILE A 30 -2.32 -2.12 13.35
N GLN A 31 -2.25 -1.29 14.40
CA GLN A 31 -1.22 -1.41 15.42
C GLN A 31 -1.31 -2.76 16.16
N LYS A 32 -2.51 -3.13 16.60
CA LYS A 32 -2.78 -4.45 17.23
C LYS A 32 -2.45 -5.61 16.31
N LEU A 33 -2.80 -5.49 15.03
CA LEU A 33 -2.46 -6.51 14.03
C LEU A 33 -0.95 -6.66 13.87
N GLN A 34 -0.20 -5.57 13.81
CA GLN A 34 1.26 -5.60 13.72
C GLN A 34 1.90 -6.20 14.97
N GLU A 35 1.46 -5.79 16.17
CA GLU A 35 1.93 -6.35 17.44
C GLU A 35 1.66 -7.85 17.53
N TYR A 36 0.46 -8.30 17.18
CA TYR A 36 0.10 -9.71 17.21
C TYR A 36 1.00 -10.54 16.27
N ILE A 37 1.19 -10.07 15.04
CA ILE A 37 2.05 -10.76 14.06
C ILE A 37 3.52 -10.78 14.51
N ALA A 38 4.02 -9.67 15.05
CA ALA A 38 5.40 -9.56 15.53
C ALA A 38 5.67 -10.46 16.75
N THR A 39 4.69 -10.61 17.65
CA THR A 39 4.81 -11.42 18.86
C THR A 39 4.69 -12.92 18.59
N HIS A 40 3.89 -13.32 17.59
CA HIS A 40 3.57 -14.74 17.36
C HIS A 40 4.39 -15.38 16.22
N GLY A 41 4.96 -14.60 15.29
CA GLY A 41 5.87 -15.11 14.27
C GLY A 41 5.29 -16.29 13.47
N SER A 42 5.86 -17.49 13.62
CA SER A 42 5.37 -18.71 12.95
C SER A 42 4.12 -19.33 13.59
N ASN A 43 3.74 -18.90 14.80
CA ASN A 43 2.64 -19.47 15.59
C ASN A 43 1.35 -18.64 15.49
N ILE A 44 1.18 -17.91 14.38
CA ILE A 44 0.01 -17.07 14.14
C ILE A 44 -1.24 -17.93 13.99
N VAL A 45 -2.30 -17.57 14.71
CA VAL A 45 -3.62 -18.19 14.58
C VAL A 45 -4.49 -17.30 13.69
N ILE A 46 -5.09 -17.88 12.64
CA ILE A 46 -5.88 -17.13 11.65
C ILE A 46 -7.12 -16.50 12.29
N ASP A 47 -7.82 -17.22 13.17
CA ASP A 47 -9.03 -16.73 13.80
C ASP A 47 -8.77 -15.49 14.67
N GLU A 48 -7.65 -15.46 15.41
CA GLU A 48 -7.24 -14.30 16.22
C GLU A 48 -6.94 -13.08 15.34
N VAL A 49 -6.30 -13.29 14.18
CA VAL A 49 -6.07 -12.21 13.20
C VAL A 49 -7.39 -11.72 12.62
N ALA A 50 -8.32 -12.63 12.34
CA ALA A 50 -9.63 -12.28 11.82
C ALA A 50 -10.43 -11.49 12.84
N ASP A 51 -10.35 -11.84 14.12
CA ASP A 51 -11.02 -11.12 15.21
C ASP A 51 -10.47 -9.70 15.33
N ILE A 52 -9.14 -9.52 15.30
CA ILE A 52 -8.51 -8.19 15.31
C ILE A 52 -9.04 -7.35 14.14
N ILE A 53 -9.01 -7.87 12.91
CA ILE A 53 -9.47 -7.13 11.73
C ILE A 53 -10.98 -6.83 11.79
N SER A 54 -11.77 -7.79 12.26
CA SER A 54 -13.24 -7.68 12.33
C SER A 54 -13.73 -6.67 13.35
N THR A 55 -12.86 -6.21 14.27
CA THR A 55 -13.19 -5.10 15.19
C THR A 55 -13.36 -3.75 14.47
N ASP A 56 -12.84 -3.62 13.24
CA ASP A 56 -12.93 -2.41 12.42
C ASP A 56 -13.78 -2.66 11.16
N PRO A 57 -15.02 -2.14 11.12
CA PRO A 57 -15.92 -2.32 9.98
C PRO A 57 -15.38 -1.71 8.67
N LEU A 58 -14.61 -0.62 8.74
CA LEU A 58 -14.08 0.06 7.56
C LEU A 58 -12.95 -0.75 6.93
N ILE A 59 -12.00 -1.20 7.76
CA ILE A 59 -10.92 -2.09 7.31
C ILE A 59 -11.49 -3.40 6.79
N THR A 60 -12.50 -3.96 7.47
CA THR A 60 -13.18 -5.20 7.04
C THR A 60 -13.85 -5.04 5.69
N ALA A 61 -14.61 -3.95 5.49
CA ALA A 61 -15.27 -3.68 4.22
C ALA A 61 -14.26 -3.48 3.09
N ASN A 62 -13.19 -2.72 3.33
CA ASN A 62 -12.14 -2.49 2.33
C ASN A 62 -11.39 -3.77 1.99
N LEU A 63 -11.04 -4.59 3.00
CA LEU A 63 -10.43 -5.90 2.78
C LEU A 63 -11.32 -6.79 1.92
N LEU A 64 -12.61 -6.90 2.24
CA LEU A 64 -13.56 -7.71 1.47
C LEU A 64 -13.77 -7.17 0.05
N HIS A 65 -13.87 -5.85 -0.11
CA HIS A 65 -14.00 -5.21 -1.42
C HIS A 65 -12.77 -5.50 -2.28
N LEU A 66 -11.58 -5.29 -1.74
CA LEU A 66 -10.33 -5.50 -2.44
C LEU A 66 -10.09 -6.98 -2.73
N THR A 67 -10.38 -7.90 -1.80
CA THR A 67 -10.27 -9.37 -2.02
C THR A 67 -11.25 -9.90 -3.07
N ASN A 68 -12.40 -9.25 -3.25
CA ASN A 68 -13.36 -9.59 -4.31
C ASN A 68 -13.13 -8.81 -5.62
N SER A 69 -12.13 -7.94 -5.67
CA SER A 69 -11.83 -7.22 -6.90
C SER A 69 -11.40 -8.18 -8.01
N ALA A 70 -11.57 -7.75 -9.27
CA ALA A 70 -11.16 -8.51 -10.44
C ALA A 70 -9.68 -8.95 -10.39
N TYR A 71 -8.89 -8.25 -9.59
CA TYR A 71 -7.50 -8.56 -9.31
C TYR A 71 -7.29 -9.97 -8.71
N TYR A 72 -8.10 -10.39 -7.73
CA TYR A 72 -7.97 -11.72 -7.13
C TYR A 72 -8.78 -12.80 -7.84
N GLY A 73 -9.77 -12.41 -8.66
CA GLY A 73 -10.42 -13.29 -9.64
C GLY A 73 -11.02 -14.57 -9.06
N PHE A 74 -11.46 -14.56 -7.79
CA PHE A 74 -11.97 -15.75 -7.14
C PHE A 74 -13.31 -16.19 -7.77
N SER A 75 -13.42 -17.48 -8.11
CA SER A 75 -14.65 -18.05 -8.70
C SER A 75 -15.84 -18.02 -7.75
N LYS A 76 -15.60 -17.81 -6.45
CA LYS A 76 -16.61 -17.62 -5.41
C LYS A 76 -16.32 -16.31 -4.67
N GLU A 77 -17.39 -15.57 -4.42
CA GLU A 77 -17.36 -14.35 -3.62
C GLU A 77 -16.86 -14.64 -2.19
N ILE A 78 -15.88 -13.86 -1.74
CA ILE A 78 -15.30 -13.89 -0.40
C ILE A 78 -16.19 -13.06 0.52
N LYS A 79 -16.75 -13.70 1.55
CA LYS A 79 -17.76 -13.08 2.43
C LYS A 79 -17.25 -12.82 3.83
N THR A 80 -16.11 -13.41 4.20
CA THR A 80 -15.57 -13.32 5.56
C THR A 80 -14.07 -13.02 5.56
N VAL A 81 -13.61 -12.35 6.61
CA VAL A 81 -12.19 -12.05 6.84
C VAL A 81 -11.38 -13.35 6.93
N ASN A 82 -11.93 -14.38 7.58
CA ASN A 82 -11.31 -15.70 7.64
C ASN A 82 -11.06 -16.31 6.26
N GLN A 83 -12.02 -16.20 5.33
CA GLN A 83 -11.82 -16.67 3.96
C GLN A 83 -10.70 -15.87 3.26
N ALA A 84 -10.67 -14.55 3.43
CA ALA A 84 -9.61 -13.71 2.89
C ALA A 84 -8.22 -14.09 3.46
N LEU A 85 -8.11 -14.35 4.76
CA LEU A 85 -6.87 -14.73 5.42
C LEU A 85 -6.36 -16.12 4.99
N VAL A 86 -7.26 -17.10 4.86
CA VAL A 86 -6.90 -18.44 4.39
C VAL A 86 -6.41 -18.41 2.94
N LEU A 87 -7.02 -17.58 2.10
CA LEU A 87 -6.69 -17.50 0.68
C LEU A 87 -5.44 -16.67 0.39
N LEU A 88 -5.29 -15.53 1.05
CA LEU A 88 -4.20 -14.59 0.79
C LEU A 88 -3.00 -14.77 1.73
N GLY A 89 -3.23 -15.35 2.90
CA GLY A 89 -2.24 -15.39 3.98
C GLY A 89 -2.19 -14.10 4.79
N VAL A 90 -1.85 -14.22 6.06
CA VAL A 90 -1.84 -13.13 7.05
C VAL A 90 -0.92 -11.99 6.64
N SER A 91 0.28 -12.29 6.13
CA SER A 91 1.26 -11.27 5.71
C SER A 91 0.75 -10.41 4.56
N ASN A 92 0.06 -11.00 3.59
CA ASN A 92 -0.48 -10.27 2.45
C ASN A 92 -1.66 -9.40 2.87
N VAL A 93 -2.57 -9.93 3.69
CA VAL A 93 -3.68 -9.17 4.25
C VAL A 93 -3.19 -7.97 5.07
N LYS A 94 -2.17 -8.16 5.92
CA LYS A 94 -1.53 -7.07 6.67
C LYS A 94 -1.02 -5.97 5.74
N ASN A 95 -0.23 -6.33 4.74
CA ASN A 95 0.38 -5.37 3.82
C ASN A 95 -0.69 -4.61 3.02
N MET A 96 -1.76 -5.29 2.65
CA MET A 96 -2.88 -4.75 1.89
C MET A 96 -3.69 -3.73 2.70
N ILE A 97 -3.99 -4.04 3.97
CA ILE A 97 -4.66 -3.12 4.89
C ILE A 97 -3.80 -1.86 5.13
N ILE A 98 -2.48 -2.02 5.32
CA ILE A 98 -1.57 -0.88 5.50
C ILE A 98 -1.49 -0.02 4.24
N ALA A 99 -1.41 -0.64 3.06
CA ALA A 99 -1.36 0.08 1.79
C ALA A 99 -2.65 0.87 1.51
N ASP A 100 -3.81 0.29 1.80
CA ASP A 100 -5.10 0.97 1.67
C ASP A 100 -5.23 2.15 2.63
N TYR A 101 -4.83 1.97 3.89
CA TYR A 101 -4.81 3.05 4.87
C TYR A 101 -3.88 4.20 4.43
N ALA A 102 -2.64 3.89 4.02
CA ALA A 102 -1.71 4.88 3.51
C ALA A 102 -2.32 5.65 2.32
N LYS A 103 -2.94 4.95 1.36
CA LYS A 103 -3.62 5.59 0.23
C LYS A 103 -4.74 6.55 0.67
N SER A 104 -5.55 6.16 1.65
CA SER A 104 -6.66 6.98 2.16
C SER A 104 -6.20 8.22 2.93
N SER A 105 -4.99 8.15 3.49
CA SER A 105 -4.41 9.21 4.31
C SER A 105 -3.64 10.26 3.51
N PHE A 106 -3.14 9.93 2.32
CA PHE A 106 -2.37 10.86 1.50
C PHE A 106 -3.27 11.63 0.53
N VAL A 107 -3.09 12.95 0.44
CA VAL A 107 -3.54 13.70 -0.73
C VAL A 107 -2.55 13.40 -1.86
N ILE A 108 -2.87 12.41 -2.69
CA ILE A 108 -2.01 11.99 -3.80
C ILE A 108 -1.93 13.13 -4.82
N ASN A 109 -0.79 13.80 -4.87
CA ASN A 109 -0.51 14.84 -5.85
C ASN A 109 0.80 14.52 -6.54
N LEU A 110 0.73 14.21 -7.84
CA LEU A 110 1.89 13.89 -8.68
C LEU A 110 2.30 15.04 -9.62
N SER A 111 1.80 16.26 -9.37
CA SER A 111 2.24 17.46 -10.08
C SER A 111 3.74 17.73 -10.02
N PRO A 112 4.50 17.35 -8.96
CA PRO A 112 5.97 17.47 -8.97
C PRO A 112 6.64 16.66 -10.08
N TYR A 113 5.99 15.59 -10.54
CA TYR A 113 6.46 14.76 -11.65
C TYR A 113 5.85 15.14 -13.00
N GLY A 114 4.98 16.17 -13.05
CA GLY A 114 4.23 16.55 -14.25
C GLY A 114 3.16 15.53 -14.64
N ILE A 115 2.77 14.65 -13.71
CA ILE A 115 1.81 13.56 -13.96
C ILE A 115 0.45 13.95 -13.39
N GLU A 116 -0.60 13.80 -14.20
CA GLU A 116 -1.98 13.91 -13.73
C GLU A 116 -2.32 12.71 -12.83
N THR A 117 -2.69 12.99 -11.58
CA THR A 117 -2.97 11.95 -10.57
C THR A 117 -4.04 10.96 -11.05
N ASP A 118 -5.16 11.43 -11.61
CA ASP A 118 -6.27 10.56 -12.02
C ASP A 118 -5.87 9.62 -13.16
N ARG A 119 -5.09 10.13 -14.12
CA ARG A 119 -4.53 9.32 -15.20
C ARG A 119 -3.57 8.26 -14.66
N PHE A 120 -2.71 8.62 -13.72
CA PHE A 120 -1.79 7.69 -13.08
C PHE A 120 -2.51 6.58 -12.30
N LEU A 121 -3.52 6.94 -11.50
CA LEU A 121 -4.32 5.98 -10.76
C LEU A 121 -5.08 5.05 -11.70
N THR A 122 -5.59 5.56 -12.82
CA THR A 122 -6.24 4.75 -13.87
C THR A 122 -5.25 3.77 -14.49
N LEU A 123 -4.05 4.22 -14.88
CA LEU A 123 -2.99 3.36 -15.42
C LEU A 123 -2.56 2.27 -14.43
N ILE A 124 -2.48 2.58 -13.15
CA ILE A 124 -2.19 1.58 -12.11
C ILE A 124 -3.27 0.50 -12.09
N HIS A 125 -4.55 0.87 -12.14
CA HIS A 125 -5.63 -0.11 -12.16
C HIS A 125 -5.58 -0.97 -13.43
N GLU A 126 -5.35 -0.37 -14.60
CA GLU A 126 -5.19 -1.09 -15.87
C GLU A 126 -4.01 -2.07 -15.81
N GLN A 127 -2.87 -1.65 -15.25
CA GLN A 127 -1.70 -2.51 -15.10
C GLN A 127 -1.94 -3.66 -14.13
N THR A 128 -2.52 -3.38 -12.97
CA THR A 128 -2.85 -4.41 -11.97
C THR A 128 -3.82 -5.43 -12.55
N ASN A 129 -4.84 -4.97 -13.29
CA ASN A 129 -5.79 -5.83 -13.99
C ASN A 129 -5.12 -6.66 -15.09
N PHE A 130 -4.18 -6.08 -15.82
CA PHE A 130 -3.41 -6.82 -16.83
C PHE A 130 -2.56 -7.91 -16.18
N ILE A 131 -1.79 -7.57 -15.15
CA ILE A 131 -0.90 -8.53 -14.47
C ILE A 131 -1.73 -9.64 -13.81
N SER A 132 -2.87 -9.32 -13.18
CA SER A 132 -3.75 -10.37 -12.67
C SER A 132 -4.28 -11.23 -13.79
N THR A 133 -4.91 -10.65 -14.81
CA THR A 133 -5.53 -11.45 -15.89
C THR A 133 -4.51 -12.36 -16.57
N TRP A 134 -3.30 -11.85 -16.82
CA TRP A 134 -2.24 -12.63 -17.44
C TRP A 134 -1.70 -13.73 -16.52
N LEU A 135 -1.29 -13.41 -15.29
CA LEU A 135 -0.59 -14.36 -14.42
C LEU A 135 -1.53 -15.29 -13.66
N ILE A 136 -2.82 -14.99 -13.48
CA ILE A 136 -3.75 -15.90 -12.80
C ILE A 136 -3.94 -17.21 -13.58
N GLU A 137 -3.82 -17.16 -14.90
CA GLU A 137 -3.94 -18.32 -15.79
C GLU A 137 -2.63 -19.11 -15.90
N GLU A 138 -1.48 -18.43 -15.82
CA GLU A 138 -0.16 -19.02 -16.06
C GLU A 138 0.57 -19.44 -14.76
N ASP A 139 0.68 -18.54 -13.77
CA ASP A 139 1.31 -18.79 -12.47
C ASP A 139 0.70 -17.91 -11.36
N ARG A 140 -0.23 -18.50 -10.61
CA ARG A 140 -0.94 -17.81 -9.51
C ARG A 140 0.00 -17.41 -8.38
N ILE A 141 1.02 -18.21 -8.08
CA ILE A 141 1.94 -17.92 -6.97
C ILE A 141 2.76 -16.68 -7.33
N LEU A 142 3.26 -16.62 -8.57
CA LEU A 142 3.95 -15.44 -9.07
C LEU A 142 3.03 -14.22 -9.10
N CYS A 143 1.78 -14.36 -9.56
CA CYS A 143 0.79 -13.29 -9.55
C CYS A 143 0.62 -12.68 -8.14
N TYR A 144 0.39 -13.52 -7.13
CA TYR A 144 0.17 -13.07 -5.76
C TYR A 144 1.39 -12.36 -5.15
N ASN A 145 2.60 -12.75 -5.54
CA ASN A 145 3.82 -12.12 -5.05
C ASN A 145 4.16 -10.83 -5.80
N LEU A 146 3.88 -10.77 -7.10
CA LEU A 146 4.33 -9.67 -7.96
C LEU A 146 3.53 -8.39 -7.75
N ILE A 147 2.21 -8.46 -7.59
CA ILE A 147 1.40 -7.25 -7.44
C ILE A 147 1.73 -6.45 -6.18
N PRO A 148 1.92 -7.04 -4.99
CA PRO A 148 2.42 -6.30 -3.84
C PRO A 148 3.73 -5.56 -4.14
N CYS A 149 4.66 -6.18 -4.87
CA CYS A 149 5.90 -5.54 -5.30
C CYS A 149 5.65 -4.35 -6.25
N VAL A 150 4.74 -4.51 -7.22
CA VAL A 150 4.35 -3.43 -8.14
C VAL A 150 3.68 -2.30 -7.37
N MET A 151 2.78 -2.59 -6.44
CA MET A 151 2.13 -1.57 -5.60
C MET A 151 3.13 -0.83 -4.71
N MET A 152 4.11 -1.54 -4.12
CA MET A 152 5.20 -0.90 -3.36
C MET A 152 6.05 0.03 -4.22
N LEU A 153 6.37 -0.37 -5.46
CA LEU A 153 7.07 0.50 -6.39
C LEU A 153 6.27 1.77 -6.71
N ARG A 154 4.93 1.66 -6.84
CA ARG A 154 4.04 2.80 -7.07
C ARG A 154 3.89 3.69 -5.84
N LEU A 155 3.89 3.14 -4.64
CA LEU A 155 3.90 3.93 -3.41
C LEU A 155 5.16 4.80 -3.30
N GLY A 156 6.31 4.30 -3.76
CA GLY A 156 7.56 5.07 -3.77
C GLY A 156 7.41 6.44 -4.44
N ILE A 157 6.89 6.50 -5.67
CA ILE A 157 6.71 7.79 -6.37
C ILE A 157 5.70 8.71 -5.66
N MET A 158 4.66 8.16 -5.01
CA MET A 158 3.70 8.95 -4.23
C MET A 158 4.36 9.58 -3.00
N VAL A 159 5.15 8.80 -2.26
CA VAL A 159 5.89 9.25 -1.07
C VAL A 159 6.90 10.33 -1.45
N PHE A 160 7.69 10.11 -2.50
CA PHE A 160 8.63 11.11 -2.97
C PHE A 160 7.93 12.39 -3.45
N SER A 161 6.78 12.26 -4.11
CA SER A 161 6.00 13.43 -4.53
C SER A 161 5.57 14.27 -3.32
N ASN A 162 5.03 13.62 -2.29
CA ASN A 162 4.67 14.29 -1.04
C ASN A 162 5.88 14.97 -0.38
N PHE A 163 7.02 14.27 -0.34
CA PHE A 163 8.28 14.83 0.17
C PHE A 163 8.72 16.09 -0.59
N LEU A 164 8.63 16.09 -1.92
CA LEU A 164 8.98 17.25 -2.76
C LEU A 164 8.08 18.45 -2.45
N ILE A 165 6.78 18.21 -2.28
CA ILE A 165 5.78 19.24 -1.95
C ILE A 165 6.04 19.82 -0.56
N GLN A 166 6.20 18.96 0.46
CA GLN A 166 6.43 19.40 1.84
C GLN A 166 7.72 20.22 1.99
N ASN A 167 8.76 19.91 1.20
CA ASN A 167 10.01 20.63 1.21
C ASN A 167 10.03 21.86 0.26
N ASN A 168 8.92 22.18 -0.41
CA ASN A 168 8.80 23.30 -1.36
C ASN A 168 9.85 23.27 -2.50
N ILE A 169 10.19 22.08 -2.96
CA ILE A 169 11.16 21.82 -4.04
C ILE A 169 10.53 21.22 -5.28
N ASP A 170 9.23 20.94 -5.23
CA ASP A 170 8.38 20.42 -6.29
C ASP A 170 8.57 21.17 -7.62
N LYS A 171 8.50 22.51 -7.62
CA LYS A 171 8.69 23.31 -8.85
C LYS A 171 10.09 23.23 -9.41
N LYS A 172 11.11 23.18 -8.53
CA LYS A 172 12.51 23.09 -8.96
C LYS A 172 12.80 21.72 -9.56
N PHE A 173 12.25 20.66 -8.96
CA PHE A 173 12.37 19.30 -9.44
C PHE A 173 11.69 19.13 -10.81
N LEU A 174 10.47 19.66 -10.98
CA LEU A 174 9.74 19.63 -12.24
C LEU A 174 10.52 20.26 -13.40
N LEU A 175 11.31 21.30 -13.15
CA LEU A 175 12.13 21.97 -14.17
C LEU A 175 13.34 21.13 -14.65
N HIS A 176 13.69 20.06 -13.94
CA HIS A 176 14.83 19.18 -14.27
C HIS A 176 14.39 17.81 -14.82
N LEU A 177 13.08 17.57 -14.94
CA LEU A 177 12.48 16.42 -15.62
C LEU A 177 12.35 16.69 -17.12
#